data_AF-A0A378H272-F1
#
_entry.id   AF-A0A378H272-F1
#
_cell.length_a   1.000
_cell.length_b   1.000
_cell.length_c   1.000
_cell.angle_alpha   90.00
_cell.angle_beta   90.00
_cell.angle_gamma   90.00
#
_symmetry.space_group_name_H-M   'P 1'
#
loop_
_entity.id
_entity.type
_entity.pdbx_description
1 polymer ?
#
loop_
_entity_poly.entity_id
_entity_poly.type
_entity_poly.pdbx_seq_one_letter_code
_entity_poly.pdbx_strand_id
1 'polypeptide(L)' 'MSRLILGDCVQVMTGIPEKAVDFILTDPPYLVGFRDRSGRTIAGDKTDEWLHRPVMKCTAYSKKTR' A
#
# COMPACT_ATOMS: atom_id res chain seq x y z
N MET A 1 19.51 2.07 10.96
CA MET A 1 18.84 3.33 10.57
C MET A 1 17.52 3.01 9.92
N SER A 2 16.47 3.78 10.20
CA SER A 2 15.18 3.71 9.49
C SER A 2 15.10 4.79 8.40
N ARG A 3 14.28 4.57 7.37
CA ARG A 3 14.03 5.52 6.27
C ARG A 3 12.52 5.74 6.11
N LEU A 4 12.11 6.99 5.95
CA LEU A 4 10.75 7.38 5.62
C LEU A 4 10.71 7.90 4.19
N ILE A 5 9.75 7.46 3.39
CA ILE A 5 9.60 7.83 1.98
C ILE A 5 8.15 8.26 1.75
N LEU A 6 7.96 9.49 1.29
CA LEU A 6 6.65 10.00 0.87
C LEU A 6 6.48 9.78 -0.64
N GLY A 7 5.44 9.06 -1.04
CA GLY A 7 5.13 8.83 -2.45
C GLY A 7 4.05 7.76 -2.67
N ASP A 8 3.74 7.52 -3.94
CA ASP A 8 2.89 6.41 -4.37
C ASP A 8 3.59 5.07 -4.06
N CYS A 9 2.94 4.21 -3.27
CA CYS A 9 3.53 2.96 -2.82
C CYS A 9 3.86 2.00 -3.96
N VAL A 10 3.07 1.97 -5.03
CA VAL A 10 3.32 1.15 -6.22
C VAL A 10 4.60 1.62 -6.89
N GLN A 11 4.79 2.93 -7.05
CA GLN A 11 6.00 3.48 -7.66
C GLN A 11 7.24 3.28 -6.78
N VAL A 12 7.14 3.63 -5.49
CA VAL A 12 8.24 3.50 -4.53
C VAL A 12 8.73 2.06 -4.43
N MET A 13 7.81 1.11 -4.33
CA MET A 13 8.17 -0.30 -4.19
C MET A 13 8.83 -0.87 -5.44
N THR A 14 8.68 -0.24 -6.64
CA THR A 14 9.37 -0.69 -7.87
C THR A 14 10.90 -0.64 -7.73
N GLY A 15 11.42 0.26 -6.91
CA GLY A 15 12.87 0.36 -6.65
C GLY A 15 13.39 -0.62 -5.59
N ILE A 16 12.51 -1.39 -4.94
CA ILE A 16 12.89 -2.37 -3.92
C ILE A 16 13.20 -3.70 -4.62
N PRO A 17 14.32 -4.39 -4.32
CA PRO A 17 14.57 -5.72 -4.86
C PRO A 17 13.50 -6.72 -4.42
N GLU A 18 13.18 -7.70 -5.28
CA GLU A 18 12.30 -8.81 -4.92
C GLU A 18 12.83 -9.56 -3.68
N LYS A 19 11.92 -10.09 -2.85
CA LYS A 19 12.25 -10.83 -1.63
C LYS A 19 13.25 -10.09 -0.71
N ALA A 20 13.19 -8.77 -0.67
CA ALA A 20 14.04 -7.97 0.21
C ALA A 20 13.41 -7.70 1.58
N VAL A 21 12.09 -7.87 1.71
CA VAL A 21 11.33 -7.46 2.90
C VAL A 21 10.92 -8.68 3.71
N ASP A 22 11.24 -8.72 5.00
CA ASP A 22 10.86 -9.82 5.90
C ASP A 22 9.41 -9.71 6.40
N PHE A 23 8.89 -8.50 6.54
CA PHE A 23 7.53 -8.24 7.02
C PHE A 23 6.98 -6.94 6.44
N ILE A 24 5.71 -6.97 6.03
CA ILE A 24 4.98 -5.81 5.53
C ILE A 24 3.75 -5.60 6.42
N LEU A 25 3.67 -4.43 7.05
CA LEU A 25 2.47 -3.95 7.73
C LEU A 25 1.79 -2.90 6.84
N THR A 26 0.53 -3.14 6.49
CA THR A 26 -0.24 -2.21 5.66
C THR A 26 -1.54 -1.83 6.35
N ASP A 27 -1.92 -0.56 6.25
CA ASP A 27 -3.22 -0.02 6.65
C ASP A 27 -3.85 0.69 5.43
N PRO A 28 -4.33 -0.07 4.42
CA PRO A 28 -4.89 0.49 3.19
C PRO A 28 -6.23 1.23 3.45
N PRO A 29 -6.65 2.17 2.58
CA PRO A 29 -8.03 2.67 2.57
C PRO A 29 -9.06 1.52 2.59
N TYR A 30 -10.04 1.63 3.48
CA TYR A 30 -10.98 0.56 3.81
C TYR A 30 -12.22 0.48 2.90
N LEU A 31 -12.27 1.31 1.85
CA LEU A 31 -13.36 1.38 0.88
C LEU A 31 -14.70 1.75 1.53
N VAL A 32 -14.65 2.49 2.63
CA VAL A 32 -15.83 2.86 3.42
C VAL A 32 -16.50 4.15 2.93
N GLY A 33 -15.96 4.75 1.87
CA GLY A 33 -16.43 6.02 1.33
C GLY A 33 -16.29 7.14 2.36
N PHE A 34 -15.17 7.19 3.09
CA PHE A 34 -14.95 8.10 4.21
C PHE A 34 -15.32 9.53 3.81
N ARG A 35 -16.13 10.15 4.66
CA ARG A 35 -16.52 11.55 4.55
C ARG A 35 -16.60 12.17 5.93
N ASP A 36 -15.82 13.22 6.18
CA ASP A 36 -15.91 13.95 7.44
C ASP A 36 -17.03 14.99 7.44
N ARG A 37 -17.25 15.66 8.58
CA ARG A 37 -18.30 16.68 8.75
C ARG A 37 -18.10 17.92 7.85
N SER A 38 -16.87 18.16 7.42
CA SER A 38 -16.52 19.25 6.49
C SER A 38 -16.64 18.83 5.03
N GLY A 39 -16.99 17.55 4.77
CA GLY A 39 -17.18 17.00 3.43
C GLY A 39 -15.91 16.50 2.74
N ARG A 40 -14.76 16.42 3.42
CA ARG A 40 -13.53 15.86 2.85
C ARG A 40 -13.67 14.35 2.68
N THR A 41 -13.10 13.84 1.60
CA THR A 41 -13.12 12.41 1.26
C THR A 41 -11.71 11.87 1.04
N ILE A 42 -11.53 10.57 1.19
CA ILE A 42 -10.28 9.88 0.85
C ILE A 42 -10.33 9.44 -0.62
N ALA A 43 -9.27 9.73 -1.38
CA ALA A 43 -9.15 9.31 -2.77
C ALA A 43 -9.03 7.78 -2.86
N GLY A 44 -9.75 7.17 -3.80
CA GLY A 44 -9.74 5.71 -3.99
C GLY A 44 -10.51 4.92 -2.91
N ASP A 45 -11.19 5.57 -1.97
CA ASP A 45 -11.86 4.90 -0.85
C ASP A 45 -13.30 4.46 -1.15
N LYS A 46 -13.66 4.24 -2.42
CA LYS A 46 -15.01 3.81 -2.81
C LYS A 46 -15.06 2.44 -3.44
N THR A 47 -14.01 2.06 -4.15
CA THR A 47 -13.99 0.89 -5.02
C THR A 47 -12.64 0.21 -4.91
N ASP A 48 -12.60 -1.10 -5.13
CA ASP A 48 -11.46 -1.96 -4.84
C ASP A 48 -10.47 -2.10 -6.01
N GLU A 49 -10.70 -1.47 -7.17
CA GLU A 49 -9.90 -1.74 -8.37
C GLU A 49 -8.42 -1.38 -8.19
N TRP A 50 -8.11 -0.45 -7.29
CA TRP A 50 -6.73 -0.06 -7.00
C TRP A 50 -5.97 -1.08 -6.15
N LEU A 51 -6.65 -1.98 -5.40
CA LEU A 51 -6.03 -2.91 -4.44
C LEU A 51 -5.13 -3.95 -5.10
N HIS A 52 -5.47 -4.38 -6.32
CA HIS A 52 -4.77 -5.48 -6.98
C HIS A 52 -3.26 -5.23 -7.11
N ARG A 53 -2.86 -4.02 -7.51
CA ARG A 53 -1.46 -3.68 -7.80
C ARG A 53 -0.59 -3.61 -6.52
N PRO A 54 -0.98 -2.90 -5.44
CA PRO A 54 -0.25 -2.91 -4.18
C PRO A 54 -0.16 -4.29 -3.53
N VAL A 55 -1.24 -5.08 -3.55
CA VAL A 55 -1.25 -6.43 -2.95
C VAL A 55 -0.25 -7.34 -3.66
N MET A 56 -0.29 -7.39 -5.00
CA MET A 56 0.66 -8.19 -5.79
C MET A 56 2.12 -7.79 -5.54
N LYS A 57 2.38 -6.49 -5.38
CA LYS A 57 3.70 -5.98 -5.01
C LYS A 57 4.12 -6.48 -3.63
N CYS A 58 3.27 -6.36 -2.62
CA CYS A 58 3.58 -6.87 -1.29
C CYS A 58 3.98 -8.36 -1.32
N THR A 59 3.27 -9.17 -2.11
CA THR A 59 3.62 -10.59 -2.30
C THR A 59 4.99 -10.77 -2.98
N ALA A 60 5.33 -10.00 -4.00
CA ALA A 60 6.60 -10.13 -4.73
C ALA A 60 7.83 -9.71 -3.91
N TYR A 61 7.70 -8.68 -3.07
CA TYR A 61 8.81 -8.15 -2.28
C TYR A 61 9.00 -8.86 -0.93
N SER A 62 7.95 -9.53 -0.43
CA SER A 62 8.07 -10.33 0.78
C SER A 62 8.97 -11.53 0.54
N LYS A 63 9.91 -11.77 1.46
CA LYS A 63 10.59 -13.05 1.54
C LYS A 63 9.55 -14.12 1.82
N LYS A 64 9.66 -15.25 1.12
CA LYS A 64 8.83 -16.43 1.41
C LYS A 64 9.29 -16.96 2.76
N THR A 65 8.45 -16.86 3.77
CA THR A 65 8.64 -17.55 5.05
C THR A 65 8.78 -19.04 4.75
N ARG A 66 9.86 -19.66 5.26
CA ARG A 66 10.01 -21.11 5.26
C ARG A 66 8.99 -21.74 6.20
#